data_AF-A0A853AIX3-F1
#
_entry.id   AF-A0A853AIX3-F1
#
_cell.length_a   1.000
_cell.length_b   1.000
_cell.length_c   1.000
_cell.angle_alpha   90.00
_cell.angle_beta   90.00
_cell.angle_gamma   90.00
#
_symmetry.space_group_name_H-M   'P 1'
#
loop_
_entity.id
_entity.type
_entity.pdbx_description
1 polymer ?
#
loop_
_entity_poly.entity_id
_entity_poly.type
_entity_poly.pdbx_seq_one_letter_code
_entity_poly.pdbx_strand_id
1 'polypeptide(L)'
;MPGLGTSFGRGGATTFQQDLANADCILIQGSNMAEAHPVGFQWVMEAKRRGATIIHVDPRFTRTSAMSDRHVPLRAGSDIAFLGGLINHVLTHDAHFHDYVVHYTNAAMVVGEEFQDTEDLGGVFSGFDPEAGSYDTSTWQYEGSEAAPSAGDHGPDGPSTPHGREREASRPERSGSGGPVYHGKAGHDPTLQHPRCVFQLLKPHYARYTPELVEEVCGIPREKFQWVAEQLVANSGRERTTAVVYSVGWTHHTVGVQYIRAASILQLLLGNIGRPGGGILALRGHASIQGSTDIPTLYNLLPGYLPMPHADTDVDLDSYVAADEQARGYWAHMRSYLVSLLKAWWGEHATADNDFCYDHLPRLTGDHGTFQTVIDQIEGRCRGYFVVGENPAVGTANARQQRLGLANLDWLVVRDFNMIETATFWKDGPEIETGELRTEDIGTEVFFLPAAAHTEKDGTFTNTLGF
;
A
#
# COMPACT_ATOMS: atom_id res chain seq x y z
N MET A 1 0.23 1.46 3.02
CA MET A 1 0.77 0.92 1.75
C MET A 1 0.99 -0.57 1.90
N PRO A 2 -0.03 -1.39 1.62
CA PRO A 2 0.00 -2.81 1.94
C PRO A 2 1.09 -3.58 1.22
N GLY A 3 1.51 -3.15 0.01
CA GLY A 3 2.56 -3.85 -0.76
C GLY A 3 3.91 -3.93 -0.04
N LEU A 4 4.40 -2.83 0.54
CA LEU A 4 5.65 -2.82 1.31
C LEU A 4 5.47 -3.45 2.69
N GLY A 5 4.31 -3.22 3.32
CA GLY A 5 3.91 -3.82 4.60
C GLY A 5 4.04 -5.34 4.59
N THR A 6 3.40 -5.99 3.63
CA THR A 6 3.45 -7.45 3.45
C THR A 6 4.85 -7.95 3.07
N SER A 7 5.65 -7.13 2.36
CA SER A 7 6.99 -7.55 1.89
C SER A 7 8.07 -7.44 2.95
N PHE A 8 8.04 -6.38 3.76
CA PHE A 8 9.15 -5.98 4.63
C PHE A 8 8.71 -5.77 6.10
N GLY A 9 7.43 -5.98 6.40
CA GLY A 9 6.85 -5.75 7.72
C GLY A 9 6.53 -4.29 8.02
N ARG A 10 6.73 -3.33 7.10
CA ARG A 10 6.37 -1.91 7.25
C ARG A 10 5.96 -1.27 5.91
N GLY A 11 4.94 -0.42 5.93
CA GLY A 11 4.45 0.31 4.74
C GLY A 11 5.22 1.59 4.38
N GLY A 12 6.24 1.94 5.15
CA GLY A 12 7.09 3.13 4.98
C GLY A 12 7.91 3.13 3.69
N ALA A 13 8.57 4.25 3.40
CA ALA A 13 9.73 4.15 2.50
C ALA A 13 10.80 3.31 3.22
N THR A 14 11.65 2.63 2.46
CA THR A 14 12.72 1.81 3.07
C THR A 14 14.01 2.60 3.28
N THR A 15 14.11 3.77 2.67
CA THR A 15 15.25 4.70 2.73
C THR A 15 14.73 6.15 2.68
N PHE A 16 15.64 7.13 2.78
CA PHE A 16 15.35 8.55 2.72
C PHE A 16 15.92 9.18 1.44
N GLN A 17 15.40 10.34 1.03
CA GLN A 17 15.69 10.94 -0.29
C GLN A 17 17.19 11.18 -0.54
N GLN A 18 17.95 11.60 0.48
CA GLN A 18 19.38 11.87 0.37
C GLN A 18 20.18 10.62 0.05
N ASP A 19 19.72 9.44 0.49
CA ASP A 19 20.42 8.17 0.26
C ASP A 19 20.45 7.77 -1.21
N LEU A 20 19.57 8.34 -2.05
CA LEU A 20 19.63 8.15 -3.50
C LEU A 20 20.99 8.55 -4.10
N ALA A 21 21.71 9.50 -3.49
CA ALA A 21 23.05 9.90 -3.92
C ALA A 21 24.06 8.73 -3.89
N ASN A 22 23.78 7.70 -3.07
CA ASN A 22 24.61 6.52 -2.92
C ASN A 22 24.27 5.41 -3.93
N ALA A 23 23.26 5.58 -4.79
CA ALA A 23 22.83 4.56 -5.74
C ALA A 23 23.78 4.41 -6.95
N ASP A 24 23.92 3.19 -7.46
CA ASP A 24 24.60 2.89 -8.74
C ASP A 24 23.64 2.93 -9.93
N CYS A 25 22.36 2.66 -9.67
CA CYS A 25 21.28 2.80 -10.64
C CYS A 25 20.02 3.27 -9.92
N ILE A 26 19.22 4.09 -10.58
CA ILE A 26 17.93 4.56 -10.06
C ILE A 26 16.87 4.27 -11.11
N LEU A 27 15.95 3.38 -10.77
CA LEU A 27 14.74 3.11 -11.54
C LEU A 27 13.60 3.99 -11.02
N ILE A 28 13.22 5.00 -11.79
CA ILE A 28 12.07 5.85 -11.52
C ILE A 28 10.90 5.32 -12.37
N GLN A 29 9.92 4.68 -11.72
CA GLN A 29 8.75 4.12 -12.39
C GLN A 29 7.51 4.38 -11.53
N GLY A 30 6.43 4.86 -12.16
CA GLY A 30 5.25 5.30 -11.42
C GLY A 30 5.46 6.60 -10.63
N SER A 31 6.47 7.41 -10.99
CA SER A 31 6.74 8.72 -10.39
C SER A 31 7.33 9.69 -11.42
N ASN A 32 6.86 10.93 -11.41
CA ASN A 32 7.48 12.03 -12.13
C ASN A 32 8.28 12.91 -11.15
N MET A 33 9.35 12.33 -10.58
CA MET A 33 10.05 12.88 -9.41
C MET A 33 10.59 14.31 -9.62
N ALA A 34 11.08 14.66 -10.81
CA ALA A 34 11.61 16.00 -11.08
C ALA A 34 10.53 17.10 -11.00
N GLU A 35 9.25 16.75 -11.12
CA GLU A 35 8.12 17.69 -11.03
C GLU A 35 7.41 17.59 -9.69
N ALA A 36 7.17 16.36 -9.20
CA ALA A 36 6.44 16.12 -7.96
C ALA A 36 7.31 16.28 -6.70
N HIS A 37 8.62 16.04 -6.80
CA HIS A 37 9.58 16.10 -5.70
C HIS A 37 10.90 16.76 -6.13
N PRO A 38 10.86 17.99 -6.69
CA PRO A 38 12.01 18.61 -7.37
C PRO A 38 13.23 18.78 -6.46
N VAL A 39 13.01 19.12 -5.18
CA VAL A 39 14.10 19.24 -4.19
C VAL A 39 14.70 17.87 -3.87
N GLY A 40 13.89 16.81 -3.80
CA GLY A 40 14.39 15.44 -3.63
C GLY A 40 15.21 14.97 -4.83
N PHE A 41 14.81 15.37 -6.04
CA PHE A 41 15.45 14.99 -7.29
C PHE A 41 16.92 15.46 -7.41
N GLN A 42 17.35 16.42 -6.58
CA GLN A 42 18.76 16.82 -6.53
C GLN A 42 19.69 15.63 -6.20
N TRP A 43 19.23 14.66 -5.41
CA TRP A 43 20.03 13.50 -5.01
C TRP A 43 20.11 12.45 -6.11
N VAL A 44 19.09 12.36 -6.97
CA VAL A 44 19.17 11.59 -8.23
C VAL A 44 20.25 12.19 -9.13
N MET A 45 20.30 13.51 -9.23
CA MET A 45 21.32 14.20 -10.04
C MET A 45 22.72 14.04 -9.46
N GLU A 46 22.86 13.98 -8.13
CA GLU A 46 24.14 13.72 -7.49
C GLU A 46 24.63 12.29 -7.74
N ALA A 47 23.74 11.29 -7.63
CA ALA A 47 24.05 9.92 -8.04
C ALA A 47 24.51 9.85 -9.50
N LYS A 48 23.80 10.55 -10.39
CA LYS A 48 24.15 10.63 -11.82
C LYS A 48 25.52 11.23 -12.05
N ARG A 49 25.89 12.31 -11.35
CA ARG A 49 27.25 12.91 -11.43
C ARG A 49 28.35 11.95 -10.99
N ARG A 50 28.05 11.06 -10.03
CA ARG A 50 28.95 9.99 -9.58
C ARG A 50 29.03 8.83 -10.57
N GLY A 51 28.17 8.79 -11.59
CA GLY A 51 28.14 7.77 -12.63
C GLY A 51 26.99 6.78 -12.52
N ALA A 52 25.97 7.06 -11.70
CA ALA A 52 24.79 6.20 -11.61
C ALA A 52 23.95 6.26 -12.89
N THR A 53 23.41 5.12 -13.31
CA THR A 53 22.47 5.04 -14.44
C THR A 53 21.06 5.45 -13.97
N ILE A 54 20.45 6.44 -14.63
CA ILE A 54 19.08 6.90 -14.31
C ILE A 54 18.11 6.43 -15.38
N ILE A 55 17.13 5.61 -14.98
CA ILE A 55 16.11 5.03 -15.86
C ILE A 55 14.76 5.61 -15.47
N HIS A 56 14.02 6.17 -16.44
CA HIS A 56 12.65 6.64 -16.22
C HIS A 56 11.67 5.87 -17.09
N VAL A 57 10.76 5.14 -16.44
CA VAL A 57 9.73 4.32 -17.09
C VAL A 57 8.39 5.01 -16.86
N ASP A 58 7.86 5.66 -17.90
CA ASP A 58 6.62 6.45 -17.83
C ASP A 58 5.95 6.49 -19.21
N PRO A 59 4.61 6.41 -19.33
CA PRO A 59 3.89 6.55 -20.60
C PRO A 59 4.20 7.86 -21.34
N ARG A 60 4.65 8.89 -20.63
CA ARG A 60 4.94 10.22 -21.17
C ARG A 60 6.42 10.53 -21.07
N PHE A 61 6.90 11.36 -21.99
CA PHE A 61 8.20 12.01 -21.84
C PHE A 61 8.02 13.26 -20.97
N THR A 62 8.62 13.29 -19.77
CA THR A 62 8.44 14.36 -18.78
C THR A 62 9.75 15.11 -18.49
N ARG A 63 9.74 16.06 -17.55
CA ARG A 63 10.99 16.69 -17.08
C ARG A 63 11.92 15.69 -16.39
N THR A 64 11.38 14.63 -15.78
CA THR A 64 12.18 13.52 -15.26
C THR A 64 12.87 12.79 -16.42
N SER A 65 12.13 12.44 -17.48
CA SER A 65 12.70 11.78 -18.68
C SER A 65 13.85 12.59 -19.30
N ALA A 66 13.71 13.91 -19.35
CA ALA A 66 14.72 14.81 -19.93
C ALA A 66 16.06 14.78 -19.18
N MET A 67 16.06 14.38 -17.90
CA MET A 67 17.24 14.30 -17.05
C MET A 67 17.77 12.86 -16.88
N SER A 68 16.99 11.85 -17.28
CA SER A 68 17.37 10.44 -17.23
C SER A 68 18.30 10.04 -18.38
N ASP A 69 19.06 8.96 -18.20
CA ASP A 69 19.90 8.38 -19.26
C ASP A 69 19.04 7.63 -20.29
N ARG A 70 17.94 7.02 -19.83
CA ARG A 70 16.98 6.37 -20.70
C ARG A 70 15.55 6.61 -20.26
N HIS A 71 14.72 7.05 -21.21
CA HIS A 71 13.27 6.98 -21.12
C HIS A 71 12.73 5.69 -21.75
N VAL A 72 11.90 4.99 -20.98
CA VAL A 72 11.23 3.74 -21.36
C VAL A 72 9.71 4.02 -21.38
N PRO A 73 9.09 4.20 -22.56
CA PRO A 73 7.65 4.38 -22.64
C PRO A 73 6.96 3.07 -22.29
N LEU A 74 5.97 3.10 -21.40
CA LEU A 74 5.09 1.96 -21.13
C LEU A 74 3.63 2.34 -21.33
N ARG A 75 2.77 1.36 -21.63
CA ARG A 75 1.32 1.53 -21.56
C ARG A 75 0.88 1.66 -20.10
N ALA A 76 0.04 2.65 -19.79
CA ALA A 76 -0.48 2.82 -18.43
C ALA A 76 -1.24 1.56 -17.97
N GLY A 77 -0.93 1.06 -16.77
CA GLY A 77 -1.52 -0.17 -16.22
C GLY A 77 -0.84 -1.48 -16.64
N SER A 78 0.28 -1.42 -17.39
CA SER A 78 1.06 -2.61 -17.76
C SER A 78 2.30 -2.84 -16.90
N ASP A 79 2.46 -2.09 -15.80
CA ASP A 79 3.67 -2.12 -14.95
C ASP A 79 4.01 -3.52 -14.43
N ILE A 80 3.01 -4.32 -14.06
CA ILE A 80 3.23 -5.69 -13.57
C ILE A 80 3.86 -6.59 -14.62
N ALA A 81 3.54 -6.41 -15.90
CA ALA A 81 4.13 -7.21 -16.96
C ALA A 81 5.60 -6.84 -17.17
N PHE A 82 5.92 -5.54 -17.10
CA PHE A 82 7.30 -5.06 -17.15
C PHE A 82 8.13 -5.57 -15.95
N LEU A 83 7.64 -5.40 -14.72
CA LEU A 83 8.31 -5.87 -13.51
C LEU A 83 8.42 -7.41 -13.48
N GLY A 84 7.37 -8.12 -13.89
CA GLY A 84 7.37 -9.57 -14.03
C GLY A 84 8.42 -10.04 -15.04
N GLY A 85 8.60 -9.31 -16.15
CA GLY A 85 9.65 -9.58 -17.11
C GLY A 85 11.05 -9.39 -16.52
N LEU A 86 11.26 -8.34 -15.72
CA LEU A 86 12.54 -8.11 -15.04
C LEU A 86 12.84 -9.23 -14.03
N ILE A 87 11.84 -9.67 -13.27
CA ILE A 87 11.96 -10.81 -12.35
C ILE A 87 12.31 -12.09 -13.13
N ASN A 88 11.59 -12.37 -14.22
CA ASN A 88 11.86 -13.50 -15.09
C ASN A 88 13.31 -13.47 -15.62
N HIS A 89 13.78 -12.31 -16.07
CA HIS A 89 15.16 -12.14 -16.54
C HIS A 89 16.17 -12.50 -15.43
N VAL A 90 15.97 -12.00 -14.21
CA VAL A 90 16.85 -12.30 -13.07
C VAL A 90 16.85 -13.80 -12.72
N LEU A 91 15.68 -14.44 -12.73
CA LEU A 91 15.54 -15.87 -12.41
C LEU A 91 16.11 -16.79 -13.49
N THR A 92 15.92 -16.46 -14.77
CA THR A 92 16.36 -17.29 -15.91
C THR A 92 17.86 -17.21 -16.18
N HIS A 93 18.50 -16.10 -15.80
CA HIS A 93 19.95 -15.90 -15.96
C HIS A 93 20.74 -16.15 -14.67
N ASP A 94 20.09 -16.70 -13.63
CA ASP A 94 20.68 -16.91 -12.30
C ASP A 94 21.40 -15.65 -11.75
N ALA A 95 20.86 -14.47 -12.06
CA ALA A 95 21.47 -13.17 -11.78
C ALA A 95 21.10 -12.60 -10.39
N HIS A 96 20.44 -13.39 -9.56
CA HIS A 96 20.05 -13.00 -8.21
C HIS A 96 21.25 -13.04 -7.27
N PHE A 97 21.24 -12.20 -6.23
CA PHE A 97 22.26 -12.23 -5.19
C PHE A 97 22.00 -13.42 -4.25
N HIS A 98 22.50 -14.60 -4.62
CA HIS A 98 22.25 -15.89 -3.96
C HIS A 98 22.33 -15.83 -2.43
N ASP A 99 23.45 -15.39 -1.84
CA ASP A 99 23.60 -15.34 -0.38
C ASP A 99 22.55 -14.45 0.29
N TYR A 100 22.21 -13.32 -0.33
CA TYR A 100 21.16 -12.44 0.19
C TYR A 100 19.79 -13.13 0.12
N VAL A 101 19.48 -13.74 -1.03
CA VAL A 101 18.20 -14.43 -1.26
C VAL A 101 17.99 -15.57 -0.27
N VAL A 102 19.00 -16.43 -0.08
CA VAL A 102 18.91 -17.58 0.83
C VAL A 102 18.71 -17.15 2.28
N HIS A 103 19.40 -16.08 2.73
CA HIS A 103 19.46 -15.73 4.15
C HIS A 103 18.47 -14.67 4.62
N TYR A 104 18.04 -13.77 3.73
CA TYR A 104 17.25 -12.58 4.11
C TYR A 104 15.88 -12.53 3.44
N THR A 105 15.47 -13.61 2.79
CA THR A 105 14.14 -13.76 2.20
C THR A 105 13.52 -15.08 2.63
N ASN A 106 12.27 -15.30 2.24
CA ASN A 106 11.58 -16.57 2.43
C ASN A 106 11.81 -17.57 1.28
N ALA A 107 12.78 -17.32 0.38
CA ALA A 107 13.09 -18.16 -0.79
C ALA A 107 13.23 -19.65 -0.47
N ALA A 108 13.83 -19.98 0.68
CA ALA A 108 14.05 -21.35 1.15
C ALA A 108 12.83 -21.99 1.82
N MET A 109 11.78 -21.22 2.17
CA MET A 109 10.58 -21.77 2.82
C MET A 109 9.80 -22.64 1.84
N VAL A 110 9.29 -23.77 2.30
CA VAL A 110 8.49 -24.73 1.53
C VAL A 110 7.01 -24.41 1.70
N VAL A 111 6.28 -24.28 0.59
CA VAL A 111 4.84 -24.02 0.56
C VAL A 111 4.06 -25.34 0.71
N GLY A 112 2.85 -25.34 1.25
CA GLY A 112 1.96 -26.50 1.41
C GLY A 112 1.45 -27.09 0.07
N GLU A 113 1.07 -28.38 0.06
CA GLU A 113 0.71 -29.11 -1.19
C GLU A 113 -0.58 -28.63 -1.83
N GLU A 114 -1.42 -27.97 -1.03
CA GLU A 114 -2.72 -27.46 -1.44
C GLU A 114 -2.64 -26.14 -2.23
N PHE A 115 -1.48 -25.47 -2.19
CA PHE A 115 -1.25 -24.28 -3.02
C PHE A 115 -1.22 -24.66 -4.50
N GLN A 116 -2.02 -23.96 -5.30
CA GLN A 116 -1.96 -24.03 -6.76
C GLN A 116 -1.80 -22.63 -7.34
N ASP A 117 -0.88 -22.50 -8.30
CA ASP A 117 -0.58 -21.20 -8.91
C ASP A 117 -1.60 -20.84 -10.00
N THR A 118 -1.58 -19.57 -10.40
CA THR A 118 -2.26 -19.08 -11.60
C THR A 118 -1.92 -19.83 -12.87
N GLU A 119 -0.72 -20.41 -12.98
CA GLU A 119 -0.35 -21.25 -14.12
C GLU A 119 -1.06 -22.60 -14.13
N ASP A 120 -1.42 -23.12 -12.95
CA ASP A 120 -2.10 -24.40 -12.82
C ASP A 120 -3.62 -24.27 -13.03
N LEU A 121 -4.19 -23.11 -12.70
CA LEU A 121 -5.63 -22.86 -12.66
C LEU A 121 -6.10 -21.78 -13.66
N GLY A 122 -5.30 -21.46 -14.68
CA GLY A 122 -5.75 -20.62 -15.79
C GLY A 122 -5.96 -19.16 -15.45
N GLY A 123 -5.15 -18.60 -14.54
CA GLY A 123 -5.14 -17.17 -14.19
C GLY A 123 -5.74 -16.83 -12.83
N VAL A 124 -6.14 -17.83 -12.03
CA VAL A 124 -6.57 -17.67 -10.63
C VAL A 124 -5.73 -18.55 -9.72
N PHE A 125 -5.59 -18.21 -8.45
CA PHE A 125 -4.91 -19.08 -7.48
C PHE A 125 -5.90 -20.12 -6.89
N SER A 126 -5.37 -21.10 -6.14
CA SER A 126 -6.22 -21.98 -5.31
C SER A 126 -7.05 -21.16 -4.33
N GLY A 127 -8.29 -21.59 -4.06
CA GLY A 127 -9.20 -20.94 -3.12
C GLY A 127 -10.09 -19.83 -3.68
N PHE A 128 -10.10 -19.58 -5.00
CA PHE A 128 -11.00 -18.58 -5.59
C PHE A 128 -12.47 -19.00 -5.52
N ASP A 129 -13.30 -18.15 -4.90
CA ASP A 129 -14.76 -18.24 -4.98
C ASP A 129 -15.30 -17.26 -6.04
N PRO A 130 -15.84 -17.75 -7.18
CA PRO A 130 -16.33 -16.88 -8.24
C PRO A 130 -17.65 -16.16 -7.90
N GLU A 131 -18.44 -16.67 -6.94
CA GLU A 131 -19.70 -16.02 -6.53
C GLU A 131 -19.41 -14.86 -5.58
N ALA A 132 -18.53 -15.09 -4.59
CA ALA A 132 -18.11 -14.06 -3.66
C ALA A 132 -17.11 -13.06 -4.28
N GLY A 133 -16.32 -13.49 -5.25
CA GLY A 133 -15.25 -12.69 -5.85
C GLY A 133 -14.04 -12.53 -4.92
N SER A 134 -13.82 -13.50 -4.04
CA SER A 134 -12.83 -13.50 -2.96
C SER A 134 -11.95 -14.76 -2.99
N TYR A 135 -10.89 -14.78 -2.19
CA TYR A 135 -10.02 -15.96 -2.05
C TYR A 135 -10.03 -16.51 -0.63
N ASP A 136 -10.21 -17.82 -0.49
CA ASP A 136 -9.78 -18.56 0.69
C ASP A 136 -8.27 -18.80 0.62
N THR A 137 -7.52 -18.16 1.51
CA THR A 137 -6.05 -18.19 1.53
C THR A 137 -5.47 -19.29 2.43
N SER A 138 -6.31 -20.19 2.96
CA SER A 138 -5.89 -21.33 3.79
C SER A 138 -4.91 -22.26 3.07
N THR A 139 -4.99 -22.34 1.74
CA THR A 139 -4.07 -23.13 0.91
C THR A 139 -2.71 -22.47 0.67
N TRP A 140 -2.55 -21.17 0.97
CA TRP A 140 -1.34 -20.39 0.65
C TRP A 140 -0.32 -20.37 1.80
N GLN A 141 -0.28 -21.44 2.60
CA GLN A 141 0.53 -21.53 3.81
C GLN A 141 1.84 -22.26 3.57
N TYR A 142 2.80 -22.07 4.47
CA TYR A 142 4.00 -22.90 4.47
C TYR A 142 3.69 -24.31 4.94
N GLU A 143 4.44 -25.28 4.42
CA GLU A 143 4.36 -26.67 4.86
C GLU A 143 4.64 -26.78 6.36
N GLY A 144 3.74 -27.45 7.09
CA GLY A 144 3.85 -27.59 8.55
C GLY A 144 3.53 -26.30 9.32
N SER A 145 2.96 -25.30 8.65
CA SER A 145 2.33 -24.16 9.31
C SER A 145 0.82 -24.21 9.19
N GLU A 146 0.15 -23.93 10.29
CA GLU A 146 -1.25 -23.50 10.28
C GLU A 146 -1.23 -21.98 10.26
N ALA A 147 -2.03 -21.37 9.38
CA ALA A 147 -2.31 -19.95 9.49
C ALA A 147 -2.90 -19.72 10.88
N ALA A 148 -2.39 -18.73 11.61
CA ALA A 148 -3.27 -18.09 12.57
C ALA A 148 -4.41 -17.55 11.70
N PRO A 149 -5.68 -17.95 11.89
CA PRO A 149 -6.76 -17.18 11.30
C PRO A 149 -6.50 -15.73 11.73
N SER A 150 -6.32 -14.83 10.77
CA SER A 150 -6.39 -13.42 11.10
C SER A 150 -7.70 -13.26 11.84
N ALA A 151 -7.69 -12.70 13.07
CA ALA A 151 -8.91 -12.58 13.87
C ALA A 151 -10.05 -12.04 12.96
N GLY A 152 -11.04 -12.90 12.67
CA GLY A 152 -12.01 -12.70 11.58
C GLY A 152 -12.18 -13.87 10.60
N ASP A 153 -11.24 -14.82 10.54
CA ASP A 153 -11.33 -15.97 9.64
C ASP A 153 -11.89 -17.21 10.34
N HIS A 154 -13.20 -17.20 10.58
CA HIS A 154 -13.97 -18.42 10.90
C HIS A 154 -15.15 -18.56 9.94
N GLY A 155 -15.34 -19.79 9.46
CA GLY A 155 -16.16 -20.20 8.32
C GLY A 155 -17.70 -20.09 8.46
N PRO A 156 -18.49 -20.88 7.70
CA PRO A 156 -19.77 -20.45 7.11
C PRO A 156 -20.99 -20.35 8.05
N ASP A 157 -20.86 -20.62 9.35
CA ASP A 157 -22.01 -20.94 10.21
C ASP A 157 -22.59 -19.76 11.03
N GLY A 158 -22.31 -18.51 10.64
CA GLY A 158 -22.99 -17.33 11.18
C GLY A 158 -24.27 -16.98 10.40
N PRO A 159 -25.35 -16.49 11.04
CA PRO A 159 -26.65 -16.32 10.39
C PRO A 159 -26.56 -15.41 9.15
N SER A 160 -27.11 -15.90 8.05
CA SER A 160 -27.10 -15.27 6.73
C SER A 160 -27.82 -13.92 6.75
N THR A 161 -27.06 -12.85 6.53
CA THR A 161 -27.58 -11.54 6.12
C THR A 161 -27.11 -11.22 4.70
N PRO A 162 -27.89 -10.48 3.89
CA PRO A 162 -27.84 -10.56 2.41
C PRO A 162 -26.67 -9.81 1.73
N HIS A 163 -25.58 -9.51 2.43
CA HIS A 163 -24.51 -8.63 1.93
C HIS A 163 -23.13 -9.29 2.03
N GLY A 164 -22.89 -10.29 1.16
CA GLY A 164 -21.64 -11.07 1.13
C GLY A 164 -20.40 -10.33 0.57
N ARG A 165 -20.57 -9.18 -0.09
CA ARG A 165 -19.45 -8.43 -0.71
C ARG A 165 -18.66 -7.54 0.26
N GLU A 166 -19.25 -7.18 1.41
CA GLU A 166 -18.60 -6.27 2.36
C GLU A 166 -17.57 -6.96 3.26
N ARG A 167 -17.57 -8.30 3.34
CA ARG A 167 -16.84 -9.02 4.39
C ARG A 167 -15.32 -9.03 4.25
N GLU A 168 -14.76 -8.87 3.05
CA GLU A 168 -13.30 -9.00 2.84
C GLU A 168 -12.61 -7.63 2.71
N ALA A 169 -13.20 -6.69 1.97
CA ALA A 169 -12.66 -5.34 1.77
C ALA A 169 -12.71 -4.43 3.02
N SER A 170 -13.55 -4.79 3.99
CA SER A 170 -13.82 -4.02 5.21
C SER A 170 -13.01 -4.49 6.43
N ARG A 171 -12.22 -5.55 6.29
CA ARG A 171 -11.42 -6.06 7.42
C ARG A 171 -10.18 -5.20 7.58
N PRO A 172 -9.83 -4.77 8.81
CA PRO A 172 -8.53 -4.15 9.02
C PRO A 172 -7.45 -5.14 8.57
N GLU A 173 -6.74 -4.82 7.49
CA GLU A 173 -5.60 -5.62 7.03
C GLU A 173 -4.51 -5.62 8.12
N ARG A 174 -4.60 -6.53 9.09
CA ARG A 174 -3.58 -6.72 10.14
C ARG A 174 -2.21 -7.04 9.51
N SER A 175 -2.21 -7.66 8.33
CA SER A 175 -1.02 -8.00 7.53
C SER A 175 -0.22 -6.77 7.06
N GLY A 176 -0.86 -5.59 6.93
CA GLY A 176 -0.23 -4.39 6.38
C GLY A 176 0.88 -3.80 7.26
N SER A 177 0.91 -4.17 8.55
CA SER A 177 1.84 -3.60 9.52
C SER A 177 2.73 -4.62 10.21
N GLY A 178 2.45 -5.93 10.16
CA GLY A 178 3.27 -6.98 10.80
C GLY A 178 3.71 -8.16 9.93
N GLY A 179 3.28 -8.20 8.66
CA GLY A 179 3.43 -9.40 7.83
C GLY A 179 2.52 -10.55 8.27
N PRO A 180 2.47 -11.67 7.53
CA PRO A 180 1.64 -12.82 7.88
C PRO A 180 2.18 -13.54 9.13
N VAL A 181 1.29 -13.83 10.09
CA VAL A 181 1.59 -14.65 11.27
C VAL A 181 1.40 -16.12 10.90
N TYR A 182 2.45 -16.95 11.05
CA TYR A 182 2.35 -18.39 10.83
C TYR A 182 2.77 -19.17 12.09
N HIS A 183 2.06 -20.26 12.38
CA HIS A 183 2.39 -21.18 13.46
C HIS A 183 3.30 -22.31 12.99
N GLY A 184 4.07 -22.92 13.89
CA GLY A 184 4.90 -24.09 13.58
C GLY A 184 6.28 -23.80 13.00
N LYS A 185 6.97 -24.87 12.58
CA LYS A 185 8.29 -24.81 11.93
C LYS A 185 8.08 -25.12 10.46
N ALA A 186 7.97 -24.06 9.66
CA ALA A 186 7.85 -24.17 8.21
C ALA A 186 8.95 -25.07 7.63
N GLY A 187 8.60 -25.91 6.66
CA GLY A 187 9.57 -26.61 5.83
C GLY A 187 10.57 -25.61 5.24
N HIS A 188 11.86 -25.95 5.21
CA HIS A 188 12.92 -25.03 4.82
C HIS A 188 14.06 -25.76 4.13
N ASP A 189 14.36 -25.38 2.88
CA ASP A 189 15.47 -25.90 2.08
C ASP A 189 16.44 -24.78 1.66
N PRO A 190 17.59 -24.64 2.35
CA PRO A 190 18.58 -23.62 2.03
C PRO A 190 19.32 -23.86 0.71
N THR A 191 19.18 -25.05 0.09
CA THR A 191 19.77 -25.33 -1.23
C THR A 191 18.94 -24.76 -2.38
N LEU A 192 17.73 -24.28 -2.07
CA LEU A 192 16.74 -23.80 -3.03
C LEU A 192 16.39 -24.83 -4.13
N GLN A 193 16.56 -26.14 -3.87
CA GLN A 193 16.30 -27.19 -4.86
C GLN A 193 14.94 -27.86 -4.66
N HIS A 194 14.34 -27.76 -3.48
CA HIS A 194 13.04 -28.31 -3.19
C HIS A 194 12.01 -27.72 -4.17
N PRO A 195 11.26 -28.55 -4.92
CA PRO A 195 10.41 -28.06 -6.01
C PRO A 195 9.31 -27.10 -5.54
N ARG A 196 8.96 -27.16 -4.26
CA ARG A 196 7.93 -26.30 -3.63
C ARG A 196 8.51 -25.26 -2.67
N CYS A 197 9.83 -25.04 -2.68
CA CYS A 197 10.33 -23.84 -2.01
C CYS A 197 9.91 -22.59 -2.79
N VAL A 198 9.70 -21.47 -2.10
CA VAL A 198 9.23 -20.22 -2.70
C VAL A 198 10.07 -19.85 -3.94
N PHE A 199 11.39 -20.01 -3.87
CA PHE A 199 12.28 -19.72 -4.99
C PHE A 199 11.96 -20.53 -6.25
N GLN A 200 11.69 -21.83 -6.10
CA GLN A 200 11.35 -22.71 -7.23
C GLN A 200 9.94 -22.43 -7.76
N LEU A 201 8.99 -22.03 -6.91
CA LEU A 201 7.64 -21.64 -7.32
C LEU A 201 7.59 -20.29 -8.05
N LEU A 202 8.49 -19.36 -7.73
CA LEU A 202 8.59 -18.08 -8.45
C LEU A 202 8.97 -18.26 -9.92
N LYS A 203 9.79 -19.28 -10.24
CA LYS A 203 10.27 -19.53 -11.61
C LYS A 203 9.13 -19.77 -12.61
N PRO A 204 8.25 -20.78 -12.44
CA PRO A 204 7.13 -20.99 -13.35
C PRO A 204 6.14 -19.82 -13.32
N HIS A 205 5.86 -19.24 -12.15
CA HIS A 205 4.97 -18.08 -12.02
C HIS A 205 5.38 -16.90 -12.91
N TYR A 206 6.69 -16.60 -12.95
CA TYR A 206 7.22 -15.50 -13.76
C TYR A 206 7.67 -15.90 -15.17
N ALA A 207 7.73 -17.20 -15.51
CA ALA A 207 8.26 -17.67 -16.80
C ALA A 207 7.50 -17.11 -18.01
N ARG A 208 6.19 -16.91 -17.87
CA ARG A 208 5.30 -16.33 -18.89
C ARG A 208 5.63 -14.89 -19.28
N TYR A 209 6.32 -14.14 -18.42
CA TYR A 209 6.69 -12.75 -18.69
C TYR A 209 7.96 -12.67 -19.54
N THR A 210 7.88 -13.12 -20.79
CA THR A 210 9.01 -13.04 -21.73
C THR A 210 9.17 -11.63 -22.30
N PRO A 211 10.33 -11.28 -22.89
CA PRO A 211 10.50 -10.00 -23.61
C PRO A 211 9.42 -9.77 -24.68
N GLU A 212 8.94 -10.83 -25.34
CA GLU A 212 7.83 -10.80 -26.31
C GLU A 212 6.54 -10.33 -25.65
N LEU A 213 6.17 -10.93 -24.51
CA LEU A 213 4.95 -10.55 -23.77
C LEU A 213 5.07 -9.10 -23.27
N VAL A 214 6.25 -8.70 -22.79
CA VAL A 214 6.50 -7.32 -22.36
C VAL A 214 6.33 -6.35 -23.52
N GLU A 215 6.84 -6.68 -24.70
CA GLU A 215 6.67 -5.85 -25.90
C GLU A 215 5.19 -5.74 -26.29
N GLU A 216 4.47 -6.86 -26.32
CA GLU A 216 3.03 -6.90 -26.64
C GLU A 216 2.18 -6.10 -25.65
N VAL A 217 2.38 -6.35 -24.35
CA VAL A 217 1.51 -5.82 -23.29
C VAL A 217 1.91 -4.40 -22.91
N CYS A 218 3.21 -4.08 -22.87
CA CYS A 218 3.69 -2.77 -22.42
C CYS A 218 3.97 -1.82 -23.59
N GLY A 219 4.15 -2.31 -24.81
CA GLY A 219 4.62 -1.51 -25.94
C GLY A 219 6.10 -1.13 -25.84
N ILE A 220 6.89 -1.83 -25.02
CA ILE A 220 8.32 -1.57 -24.82
C ILE A 220 9.10 -2.43 -25.83
N PRO A 221 9.89 -1.84 -26.76
CA PRO A 221 10.72 -2.61 -27.66
C PRO A 221 11.67 -3.54 -26.90
N ARG A 222 11.84 -4.79 -27.35
CA ARG A 222 12.65 -5.80 -26.64
C ARG A 222 14.06 -5.35 -26.32
N GLU A 223 14.72 -4.67 -27.25
CA GLU A 223 16.07 -4.11 -27.03
C GLU A 223 16.10 -3.14 -25.84
N LYS A 224 15.07 -2.31 -25.71
CA LYS A 224 14.98 -1.34 -24.62
C LYS A 224 14.70 -2.04 -23.29
N PHE A 225 13.82 -3.05 -23.28
CA PHE A 225 13.58 -3.89 -22.10
C PHE A 225 14.87 -4.61 -21.66
N GLN A 226 15.54 -5.28 -22.61
CA GLN A 226 16.79 -6.00 -22.38
C GLN A 226 17.86 -5.09 -21.79
N TRP A 227 18.03 -3.89 -22.35
CA TRP A 227 18.96 -2.90 -21.82
C TRP A 227 18.66 -2.55 -20.35
N VAL A 228 17.37 -2.36 -19.98
CA VAL A 228 17.02 -2.09 -18.58
C VAL A 228 17.37 -3.28 -17.69
N ALA A 229 17.01 -4.50 -18.09
CA ALA A 229 17.30 -5.69 -17.32
C ALA A 229 18.81 -5.84 -17.05
N GLU A 230 19.63 -5.65 -18.08
CA GLU A 230 21.10 -5.67 -17.97
C GLU A 230 21.62 -4.58 -17.03
N GLN A 231 21.07 -3.36 -17.09
CA GLN A 231 21.46 -2.29 -16.17
C GLN A 231 21.10 -2.62 -14.72
N LEU A 232 19.93 -3.17 -14.43
CA LEU A 232 19.56 -3.51 -13.05
C LEU A 232 20.46 -4.61 -12.49
N VAL A 233 20.77 -5.65 -13.28
CA VAL A 233 21.69 -6.72 -12.89
C VAL A 233 23.11 -6.19 -12.67
N ALA A 234 23.64 -5.40 -13.60
CA ALA A 234 25.01 -4.86 -13.52
C ALA A 234 25.22 -3.83 -12.39
N ASN A 235 24.14 -3.23 -11.89
CA ASN A 235 24.16 -2.23 -10.81
C ASN A 235 23.54 -2.78 -9.51
N SER A 236 23.51 -4.10 -9.32
CA SER A 236 23.06 -4.76 -8.10
C SER A 236 24.02 -5.86 -7.66
N GLY A 237 23.73 -6.54 -6.55
CA GLY A 237 24.62 -7.55 -5.97
C GLY A 237 25.53 -6.98 -4.87
N ARG A 238 26.60 -7.70 -4.52
CA ARG A 238 27.38 -7.40 -3.29
C ARG A 238 27.99 -6.00 -3.22
N GLU A 239 28.45 -5.47 -4.35
CA GLU A 239 29.22 -4.22 -4.39
C GLU A 239 28.41 -3.00 -4.85
N ARG A 240 27.21 -3.22 -5.41
CA ARG A 240 26.42 -2.17 -6.07
C ARG A 240 24.96 -2.26 -5.68
N THR A 241 24.25 -1.15 -5.76
CA THR A 241 22.83 -1.09 -5.40
C THR A 241 22.00 -0.30 -6.40
N THR A 242 20.83 -0.84 -6.69
CA THR A 242 19.79 -0.12 -7.43
C THR A 242 18.70 0.37 -6.47
N ALA A 243 18.30 1.62 -6.59
CA ALA A 243 17.13 2.18 -5.91
C ALA A 243 15.91 2.18 -6.85
N VAL A 244 14.72 1.89 -6.30
CA VAL A 244 13.44 2.05 -7.00
C VAL A 244 12.70 3.24 -6.41
N VAL A 245 12.23 4.14 -7.27
CA VAL A 245 11.48 5.34 -6.88
C VAL A 245 10.09 5.30 -7.52
N TYR A 246 9.04 5.36 -6.71
CA TYR A 246 7.66 5.39 -7.19
C TYR A 246 6.77 6.32 -6.36
N SER A 247 5.60 6.66 -6.88
CA SER A 247 4.53 7.39 -6.18
C SER A 247 3.17 6.98 -6.77
N VAL A 248 2.28 7.94 -7.03
CA VAL A 248 0.88 7.69 -7.45
C VAL A 248 0.72 6.89 -8.74
N GLY A 249 1.73 6.88 -9.62
CA GLY A 249 1.67 6.15 -10.88
C GLY A 249 1.61 4.62 -10.72
N TRP A 250 1.93 4.10 -9.53
CA TRP A 250 1.68 2.68 -9.20
C TRP A 250 0.46 2.47 -8.32
N THR A 251 0.11 3.45 -7.48
CA THR A 251 -0.85 3.20 -6.39
C THR A 251 -2.30 3.32 -6.81
N HIS A 252 -2.61 4.09 -7.86
CA HIS A 252 -3.99 4.34 -8.31
C HIS A 252 -4.45 3.34 -9.37
N HIS A 253 -4.28 2.05 -9.07
CA HIS A 253 -4.73 0.93 -9.89
C HIS A 253 -5.38 -0.12 -8.99
N THR A 254 -6.35 -0.88 -9.51
CA THR A 254 -6.98 -2.01 -8.81
C THR A 254 -5.97 -3.07 -8.35
N VAL A 255 -4.82 -3.14 -9.03
CA VAL A 255 -3.71 -4.06 -8.73
C VAL A 255 -2.44 -3.32 -8.27
N GLY A 256 -2.54 -2.07 -7.83
CA GLY A 256 -1.38 -1.25 -7.47
C GLY A 256 -0.52 -1.84 -6.36
N VAL A 257 -1.14 -2.55 -5.41
CA VAL A 257 -0.45 -3.34 -4.38
C VAL A 257 0.49 -4.36 -5.00
N GLN A 258 0.07 -5.02 -6.08
CA GLN A 258 0.84 -6.06 -6.76
C GLN A 258 2.02 -5.48 -7.55
N TYR A 259 1.93 -4.25 -8.06
CA TYR A 259 3.08 -3.57 -8.68
C TYR A 259 4.20 -3.37 -7.66
N ILE A 260 3.82 -2.91 -6.47
CA ILE A 260 4.76 -2.69 -5.36
C ILE A 260 5.34 -4.02 -4.85
N ARG A 261 4.52 -5.08 -4.78
CA ARG A 261 4.99 -6.43 -4.44
C ARG A 261 5.99 -6.97 -5.47
N ALA A 262 5.72 -6.81 -6.76
CA ALA A 262 6.66 -7.21 -7.81
C ALA A 262 7.99 -6.43 -7.71
N ALA A 263 7.95 -5.12 -7.50
CA ALA A 263 9.16 -4.33 -7.26
C ALA A 263 9.92 -4.78 -5.99
N SER A 264 9.18 -5.19 -4.95
CA SER A 264 9.76 -5.72 -3.71
C SER A 264 10.46 -7.06 -3.95
N ILE A 265 9.84 -7.98 -4.69
CA ILE A 265 10.46 -9.26 -5.09
C ILE A 265 11.73 -8.99 -5.90
N LEU A 266 11.68 -8.10 -6.89
CA LEU A 266 12.83 -7.73 -7.71
C LEU A 266 13.99 -7.19 -6.85
N GLN A 267 13.71 -6.26 -5.94
CA GLN A 267 14.73 -5.68 -5.05
C GLN A 267 15.30 -6.69 -4.06
N LEU A 268 14.51 -7.67 -3.61
CA LEU A 268 14.99 -8.78 -2.77
C LEU A 268 15.88 -9.75 -3.55
N LEU A 269 15.50 -10.10 -4.78
CA LEU A 269 16.32 -10.96 -5.65
C LEU A 269 17.67 -10.32 -5.97
N LEU A 270 17.68 -9.00 -6.19
CA LEU A 270 18.90 -8.23 -6.47
C LEU A 270 19.70 -7.87 -5.20
N GLY A 271 19.14 -8.14 -4.02
CA GLY A 271 19.76 -7.85 -2.72
C GLY A 271 19.95 -6.37 -2.43
N ASN A 272 19.00 -5.53 -2.83
CA ASN A 272 19.07 -4.06 -2.73
C ASN A 272 18.39 -3.49 -1.47
N ILE A 273 17.64 -4.28 -0.70
CA ILE A 273 16.93 -3.79 0.48
C ILE A 273 17.89 -3.69 1.68
N GLY A 274 17.75 -2.61 2.48
CA GLY A 274 18.56 -2.39 3.70
C GLY A 274 20.00 -1.94 3.45
N ARG A 275 20.32 -1.47 2.24
CA ARG A 275 21.68 -1.07 1.84
C ARG A 275 21.70 0.37 1.30
N PRO A 276 22.77 1.15 1.54
CA PRO A 276 22.88 2.53 1.05
C PRO A 276 22.73 2.59 -0.47
N GLY A 277 21.93 3.53 -0.99
CA GLY A 277 21.71 3.68 -2.42
C GLY A 277 20.79 2.62 -3.03
N GLY A 278 20.22 1.74 -2.21
CA GLY A 278 19.27 0.72 -2.62
C GLY A 278 17.84 1.07 -2.21
N GLY A 279 17.10 0.04 -1.84
CA GLY A 279 15.76 0.17 -1.28
C GLY A 279 14.68 0.54 -2.31
N ILE A 280 13.49 0.72 -1.77
CA ILE A 280 12.33 1.28 -2.45
C ILE A 280 11.94 2.58 -1.75
N LEU A 281 12.05 3.68 -2.49
CA LEU A 281 11.63 5.00 -2.07
C LEU A 281 10.23 5.28 -2.62
N ALA A 282 9.24 4.90 -1.81
CA ALA A 282 7.84 5.26 -2.02
C ALA A 282 7.66 6.75 -1.64
N LEU A 283 7.66 7.64 -2.63
CA LEU A 283 7.58 9.08 -2.39
C LEU A 283 6.16 9.49 -1.98
N ARG A 284 6.05 10.12 -0.80
CA ARG A 284 4.77 10.62 -0.27
C ARG A 284 4.37 11.94 -0.92
N GLY A 285 3.06 12.17 -0.99
CA GLY A 285 2.46 13.39 -1.54
C GLY A 285 2.50 14.56 -0.56
N HIS A 286 1.42 14.79 0.18
CA HIS A 286 1.33 15.91 1.13
C HIS A 286 2.46 15.88 2.17
N ALA A 287 2.85 17.08 2.63
CA ALA A 287 4.00 17.31 3.51
C ALA A 287 4.01 16.45 4.78
N SER A 288 2.83 16.07 5.30
CA SER A 288 2.68 15.26 6.51
C SER A 288 1.78 14.04 6.32
N ILE A 289 1.58 13.53 5.09
CA ILE A 289 0.73 12.35 4.86
C ILE A 289 1.30 11.10 5.57
N GLN A 290 2.62 11.04 5.76
CA GLN A 290 3.25 10.01 6.57
C GLN A 290 2.79 10.15 8.04
N GLY A 291 2.89 11.34 8.60
CA GLY A 291 2.45 11.62 9.97
C GLY A 291 0.95 11.41 10.18
N SER A 292 0.10 11.73 9.20
CA SER A 292 -1.34 11.45 9.25
C SER A 292 -1.70 9.98 8.97
N THR A 293 -0.71 9.14 8.66
CA THR A 293 -0.86 7.68 8.66
C THR A 293 -0.33 7.10 9.97
N ASP A 294 0.77 7.65 10.51
CA ASP A 294 1.35 7.26 11.81
C ASP A 294 0.42 7.58 12.98
N ILE A 295 -0.22 8.76 12.93
CA ILE A 295 -1.35 9.18 13.76
C ILE A 295 -2.55 9.29 12.79
N PRO A 296 -3.29 8.19 12.61
CA PRO A 296 -4.12 8.00 11.44
C PRO A 296 -5.32 8.94 11.42
N THR A 297 -5.57 9.50 10.24
CA THR A 297 -6.88 9.99 9.81
C THR A 297 -7.61 8.95 8.94
N LEU A 298 -7.16 7.70 8.99
CA LEU A 298 -7.75 6.55 8.30
C LEU A 298 -8.73 5.83 9.24
N TYR A 299 -9.86 5.39 8.70
CA TYR A 299 -10.92 4.77 9.51
C TYR A 299 -10.50 3.45 10.18
N ASN A 300 -9.52 2.74 9.59
CA ASN A 300 -9.16 1.37 9.96
C ASN A 300 -7.92 1.25 10.85
N LEU A 301 -7.34 2.36 11.31
CA LEU A 301 -6.13 2.38 12.12
C LEU A 301 -6.27 3.27 13.36
N LEU A 302 -5.61 2.86 14.42
CA LEU A 302 -5.25 3.63 15.61
C LEU A 302 -3.78 4.08 15.51
N PRO A 303 -3.35 5.10 16.30
CA PRO A 303 -1.96 5.56 16.32
C PRO A 303 -0.94 4.43 16.48
N GLY A 304 0.15 4.52 15.72
CA GLY A 304 1.20 3.50 15.71
C GLY A 304 0.86 2.26 14.88
N TYR A 305 -0.02 2.39 13.89
CA TYR A 305 -0.44 1.31 12.98
C TYR A 305 -1.19 0.15 13.65
N LEU A 306 -1.71 0.36 14.85
CA LEU A 306 -2.60 -0.59 15.51
C LEU A 306 -3.91 -0.69 14.72
N PRO A 307 -4.45 -1.89 14.43
CA PRO A 307 -5.71 -2.01 13.72
C PRO A 307 -6.87 -1.46 14.56
N MET A 308 -7.84 -0.83 13.91
CA MET A 308 -9.10 -0.47 14.57
C MET A 308 -9.87 -1.73 14.97
N PRO A 309 -10.42 -1.82 16.20
CA PRO A 309 -11.12 -3.04 16.63
C PRO A 309 -12.42 -3.26 15.84
N HIS A 310 -12.73 -4.52 15.55
CA HIS A 310 -13.97 -4.91 14.88
C HIS A 310 -15.04 -5.35 15.88
N ALA A 311 -16.31 -5.00 15.62
CA ALA A 311 -17.41 -5.23 16.55
C ALA A 311 -17.67 -6.72 16.83
N ASP A 312 -17.44 -7.57 15.85
CA ASP A 312 -17.74 -9.01 15.94
C ASP A 312 -16.62 -9.86 16.56
N THR A 313 -15.36 -9.41 16.50
CA THR A 313 -14.19 -10.25 16.87
C THR A 313 -13.39 -9.68 18.03
N ASP A 314 -13.38 -8.36 18.19
CA ASP A 314 -12.48 -7.65 19.09
C ASP A 314 -13.27 -7.03 20.26
N VAL A 315 -14.11 -7.87 20.88
CA VAL A 315 -15.07 -7.48 21.91
C VAL A 315 -14.43 -7.08 23.23
N ASP A 316 -13.22 -7.56 23.51
CA ASP A 316 -12.42 -7.21 24.68
C ASP A 316 -10.92 -7.10 24.32
N LEU A 317 -10.10 -6.63 25.27
CA LEU A 317 -8.68 -6.41 25.05
C LEU A 317 -7.93 -7.72 24.74
N ASP A 318 -8.32 -8.82 25.38
CA ASP A 318 -7.68 -10.12 25.21
C ASP A 318 -7.96 -10.70 23.82
N SER A 319 -9.22 -10.64 23.37
CA SER A 319 -9.63 -11.09 22.05
C SER A 319 -8.99 -10.25 20.95
N TYR A 320 -8.83 -8.94 21.16
CA TYR A 320 -8.15 -8.05 20.22
C TYR A 320 -6.67 -8.45 20.01
N VAL A 321 -5.94 -8.77 21.09
CA VAL A 321 -4.49 -9.06 21.01
C VAL A 321 -4.15 -10.53 20.74
N ALA A 322 -5.09 -11.45 20.86
CA ALA A 322 -4.84 -12.89 20.86
C ALA A 322 -4.06 -13.38 19.62
N ALA A 323 -4.36 -12.86 18.43
CA ALA A 323 -3.68 -13.25 17.19
C ALA A 323 -2.22 -12.77 17.14
N ASP A 324 -1.95 -11.60 17.72
CA ASP A 324 -0.67 -10.90 17.61
C ASP A 324 0.30 -11.26 18.75
N GLU A 325 -0.20 -11.68 19.93
CA GLU A 325 0.65 -12.22 21.01
C GLU A 325 1.47 -13.44 20.56
N GLN A 326 0.99 -14.15 19.54
CA GLN A 326 1.64 -15.33 18.97
C GLN A 326 2.55 -14.99 17.79
N ALA A 327 2.62 -13.72 17.38
CA ALA A 327 3.49 -13.26 16.31
C ALA A 327 4.97 -13.33 16.72
N ARG A 328 5.85 -13.55 15.74
CA ARG A 328 7.30 -13.36 15.93
C ARG A 328 7.68 -11.91 15.68
N GLY A 329 8.70 -11.41 16.37
CA GLY A 329 9.22 -10.07 16.18
C GLY A 329 8.51 -9.01 17.02
N TYR A 330 8.57 -7.75 16.59
CA TYR A 330 8.13 -6.60 17.41
C TYR A 330 6.61 -6.52 17.62
N TRP A 331 5.80 -7.19 16.80
CA TRP A 331 4.34 -7.20 16.94
C TRP A 331 3.84 -8.09 18.08
N ALA A 332 4.67 -9.00 18.60
CA ALA A 332 4.38 -9.76 19.83
C ALA A 332 4.09 -8.84 21.04
N HIS A 333 4.51 -7.57 20.98
CA HIS A 333 4.29 -6.57 22.02
C HIS A 333 3.04 -5.70 21.81
N MET A 334 2.11 -6.08 20.90
CA MET A 334 0.93 -5.28 20.56
C MET A 334 0.11 -4.87 21.79
N ARG A 335 -0.07 -5.77 22.76
CA ARG A 335 -0.74 -5.45 24.02
C ARG A 335 -0.08 -4.27 24.76
N SER A 336 1.25 -4.25 24.81
CA SER A 336 1.98 -3.16 25.46
C SER A 336 1.80 -1.82 24.73
N TYR A 337 1.77 -1.85 23.40
CA TYR A 337 1.53 -0.67 22.58
C TYR A 337 0.11 -0.13 22.78
N LEU A 338 -0.89 -1.01 22.70
CA LEU A 338 -2.29 -0.63 22.90
C LEU A 338 -2.51 -0.08 24.31
N VAL A 339 -2.12 -0.80 25.36
CA VAL A 339 -2.29 -0.33 26.75
C VAL A 339 -1.61 1.02 26.99
N SER A 340 -0.45 1.26 26.38
CA SER A 340 0.23 2.56 26.48
C SER A 340 -0.57 3.68 25.80
N LEU A 341 -1.16 3.40 24.63
CA LEU A 341 -2.04 4.34 23.92
C LEU A 341 -3.31 4.65 24.73
N LEU A 342 -3.97 3.63 25.27
CA LEU A 342 -5.18 3.80 26.09
C LEU A 342 -4.88 4.62 27.34
N LYS A 343 -3.76 4.37 28.02
CA LYS A 343 -3.31 5.19 29.15
C LYS A 343 -2.98 6.63 28.75
N ALA A 344 -2.45 6.86 27.55
CA ALA A 344 -2.22 8.23 27.07
C ALA A 344 -3.52 9.02 26.87
N TRP A 345 -4.62 8.34 26.53
CA TRP A 345 -5.93 8.98 26.34
C TRP A 345 -6.74 9.16 27.63
N TRP A 346 -6.77 8.15 28.50
CA TRP A 346 -7.64 8.17 29.69
C TRP A 346 -6.89 8.28 31.02
N GLY A 347 -5.56 8.35 31.00
CA GLY A 347 -4.73 8.64 32.17
C GLY A 347 -4.95 7.64 33.30
N GLU A 348 -5.26 8.15 34.50
CA GLU A 348 -5.49 7.34 35.71
C GLU A 348 -6.75 6.47 35.65
N HIS A 349 -7.68 6.74 34.73
CA HIS A 349 -8.90 5.96 34.56
C HIS A 349 -8.68 4.66 33.77
N ALA A 350 -7.60 4.58 32.99
CA ALA A 350 -7.20 3.36 32.29
C ALA A 350 -6.47 2.40 33.25
N THR A 351 -7.23 1.53 33.91
CA THR A 351 -6.75 0.58 34.92
C THR A 351 -6.85 -0.86 34.42
N ALA A 352 -6.18 -1.81 35.10
CA ALA A 352 -6.30 -3.22 34.71
C ALA A 352 -7.73 -3.77 34.95
N ASP A 353 -8.44 -3.27 35.95
CA ASP A 353 -9.78 -3.77 36.34
C ASP A 353 -10.88 -3.40 35.34
N ASN A 354 -10.61 -2.48 34.39
CA ASN A 354 -11.55 -2.03 33.37
C ASN A 354 -10.98 -2.12 31.96
N ASP A 355 -10.07 -3.08 31.73
CA ASP A 355 -9.36 -3.28 30.45
C ASP A 355 -8.78 -1.99 29.86
N PHE A 356 -8.26 -1.12 30.73
CA PHE A 356 -7.68 0.16 30.37
C PHE A 356 -8.63 1.07 29.59
N CYS A 357 -9.94 0.96 29.84
CA CYS A 357 -11.00 1.66 29.11
C CYS A 357 -11.12 1.26 27.62
N TYR A 358 -10.71 0.04 27.25
CA TYR A 358 -10.83 -0.46 25.88
C TYR A 358 -12.25 -0.33 25.29
N ASP A 359 -13.29 -0.55 26.11
CA ASP A 359 -14.70 -0.42 25.70
C ASP A 359 -15.13 1.01 25.30
N HIS A 360 -14.31 2.04 25.56
CA HIS A 360 -14.57 3.39 25.07
C HIS A 360 -14.20 3.58 23.58
N LEU A 361 -13.45 2.65 23.00
CA LEU A 361 -13.12 2.69 21.57
C LEU A 361 -14.36 2.37 20.73
N PRO A 362 -14.64 3.16 19.67
CA PRO A 362 -15.59 2.71 18.67
C PRO A 362 -15.04 1.47 17.96
N ARG A 363 -15.94 0.63 17.46
CA ARG A 363 -15.59 -0.59 16.72
C ARG A 363 -16.13 -0.52 15.31
N LEU A 364 -15.37 -1.04 14.35
CA LEU A 364 -15.80 -1.12 12.96
C LEU A 364 -16.92 -2.13 12.79
N THR A 365 -17.85 -1.79 11.91
CA THR A 365 -18.92 -2.69 11.44
C THR A 365 -18.83 -2.97 9.94
N GLY A 366 -17.88 -2.34 9.24
CA GLY A 366 -17.74 -2.42 7.79
C GLY A 366 -16.74 -1.40 7.24
N ASP A 367 -16.74 -1.25 5.92
CA ASP A 367 -15.93 -0.26 5.21
C ASP A 367 -16.50 1.14 5.47
N HIS A 368 -15.65 2.05 5.93
CA HIS A 368 -15.97 3.46 6.10
C HIS A 368 -15.01 4.34 5.29
N GLY A 369 -14.51 3.80 4.17
CA GLY A 369 -13.71 4.54 3.21
C GLY A 369 -14.51 5.61 2.47
N THR A 370 -13.81 6.43 1.69
CA THR A 370 -14.38 7.60 1.02
C THR A 370 -15.55 7.26 0.09
N PHE A 371 -15.46 6.18 -0.70
CA PHE A 371 -16.53 5.82 -1.63
C PHE A 371 -17.78 5.33 -0.90
N GLN A 372 -17.63 4.49 0.12
CA GLN A 372 -18.75 4.02 0.93
C GLN A 372 -19.41 5.18 1.68
N THR A 373 -18.61 6.08 2.26
CA THR A 373 -19.11 7.30 2.92
C THR A 373 -19.99 8.14 1.99
N VAL A 374 -19.60 8.30 0.72
CA VAL A 374 -20.36 9.10 -0.25
C VAL A 374 -21.64 8.40 -0.69
N ILE A 375 -21.62 7.06 -0.80
CA ILE A 375 -22.84 6.27 -1.01
C ILE A 375 -23.79 6.47 0.17
N ASP A 376 -23.28 6.38 1.40
CA ASP A 376 -24.08 6.58 2.61
C ASP A 376 -24.64 8.00 2.72
N GLN A 377 -23.93 9.02 2.23
CA GLN A 377 -24.45 10.39 2.12
C GLN A 377 -25.62 10.47 1.15
N ILE A 378 -25.47 9.92 -0.06
CA ILE A 378 -26.53 9.91 -1.09
C ILE A 378 -27.77 9.14 -0.60
N GLU A 379 -27.57 8.06 0.14
CA GLU A 379 -28.65 7.24 0.69
C GLU A 379 -29.23 7.77 2.02
N GLY A 380 -28.73 8.90 2.51
CA GLY A 380 -29.21 9.55 3.74
C GLY A 380 -28.83 8.82 5.04
N ARG A 381 -27.89 7.87 4.97
CA ARG A 381 -27.31 7.19 6.15
C ARG A 381 -26.23 8.04 6.83
N CYS A 382 -25.50 8.84 6.07
CA CYS A 382 -24.54 9.82 6.59
C CYS A 382 -25.16 11.22 6.51
N ARG A 383 -25.50 11.78 7.68
CA ARG A 383 -26.20 13.08 7.79
C ARG A 383 -25.29 14.27 7.91
N GLY A 384 -24.04 14.06 8.33
CA GLY A 384 -23.12 15.13 8.67
C GLY A 384 -21.71 14.79 8.28
N TYR A 385 -20.93 15.79 7.84
CA TYR A 385 -19.57 15.56 7.37
C TYR A 385 -18.61 16.67 7.79
N PHE A 386 -17.43 16.25 8.25
CA PHE A 386 -16.30 17.14 8.52
C PHE A 386 -15.27 16.99 7.40
N VAL A 387 -14.88 18.12 6.82
CA VAL A 387 -13.81 18.20 5.82
C VAL A 387 -12.74 19.13 6.37
N VAL A 388 -11.58 18.58 6.71
CA VAL A 388 -10.51 19.32 7.41
C VAL A 388 -9.22 19.28 6.59
N GLY A 389 -8.95 20.37 5.86
CA GLY A 389 -7.77 20.48 5.00
C GLY A 389 -7.78 19.55 3.79
N GLU A 390 -8.98 19.19 3.30
CA GLU A 390 -9.21 18.36 2.12
C GLU A 390 -10.22 19.03 1.18
N ASN A 391 -10.29 18.58 -0.07
CA ASN A 391 -11.24 19.11 -1.05
C ASN A 391 -11.87 17.99 -1.90
N PRO A 392 -12.74 17.14 -1.31
CA PRO A 392 -13.33 15.99 -1.99
C PRO A 392 -14.15 16.34 -3.24
N ALA A 393 -14.70 17.55 -3.33
CA ALA A 393 -15.41 18.02 -4.51
C ALA A 393 -14.54 18.13 -5.78
N VAL A 394 -13.20 18.05 -5.64
CA VAL A 394 -12.23 18.11 -6.76
C VAL A 394 -11.20 16.99 -6.69
N GLY A 395 -10.66 16.72 -5.50
CA GLY A 395 -9.50 15.84 -5.29
C GLY A 395 -9.79 14.34 -5.35
N THR A 396 -11.07 13.96 -5.31
CA THR A 396 -11.48 12.54 -5.32
C THR A 396 -11.98 12.10 -6.69
N ALA A 397 -11.80 10.82 -7.01
CA ALA A 397 -12.38 10.25 -8.22
C ALA A 397 -13.92 10.38 -8.22
N ASN A 398 -14.48 10.58 -9.41
CA ASN A 398 -15.91 10.85 -9.60
C ASN A 398 -16.42 12.05 -8.78
N ALA A 399 -15.81 13.21 -9.01
CA ALA A 399 -16.13 14.47 -8.32
C ALA A 399 -17.63 14.86 -8.38
N ARG A 400 -18.35 14.43 -9.42
CA ARG A 400 -19.81 14.60 -9.50
C ARG A 400 -20.52 13.84 -8.38
N GLN A 401 -20.19 12.57 -8.17
CA GLN A 401 -20.77 11.77 -7.09
C GLN A 401 -20.47 12.35 -5.71
N GLN A 402 -19.26 12.89 -5.52
CA GLN A 402 -18.89 13.59 -4.28
C GLN A 402 -19.83 14.75 -4.00
N ARG A 403 -20.05 15.63 -4.99
CA ARG A 403 -20.94 16.80 -4.84
C ARG A 403 -22.41 16.41 -4.66
N LEU A 404 -22.85 15.30 -5.26
CA LEU A 404 -24.17 14.73 -4.98
C LEU A 404 -24.29 14.22 -3.53
N GLY A 405 -23.26 13.57 -3.00
CA GLY A 405 -23.20 13.18 -1.59
C GLY A 405 -23.29 14.40 -0.67
N LEU A 406 -22.48 15.43 -0.95
CA LEU A 406 -22.50 16.68 -0.18
C LEU A 406 -23.88 17.35 -0.18
N ALA A 407 -24.63 17.31 -1.29
CA ALA A 407 -25.97 17.89 -1.40
C ALA A 407 -27.05 17.16 -0.58
N ASN A 408 -26.79 15.93 -0.14
CA ASN A 408 -27.72 15.11 0.66
C ASN A 408 -27.40 15.14 2.17
N LEU A 409 -26.42 15.93 2.59
CA LEU A 409 -26.10 16.12 4.01
C LEU A 409 -27.12 17.06 4.68
N ASP A 410 -27.39 16.82 5.97
CA ASP A 410 -28.07 17.77 6.85
C ASP A 410 -27.12 18.96 7.13
N TRP A 411 -25.84 18.69 7.39
CA TRP A 411 -24.81 19.71 7.65
C TRP A 411 -23.41 19.31 7.16
N LEU A 412 -22.61 20.31 6.81
CA LEU A 412 -21.23 20.19 6.36
C LEU A 412 -20.35 21.20 7.11
N VAL A 413 -19.28 20.74 7.75
CA VAL A 413 -18.27 21.61 8.35
C VAL A 413 -16.99 21.52 7.54
N VAL A 414 -16.61 22.61 6.90
CA VAL A 414 -15.34 22.74 6.17
C VAL A 414 -14.39 23.59 6.99
N ARG A 415 -13.21 23.05 7.29
CA ARG A 415 -12.10 23.78 7.88
C ARG A 415 -10.94 23.82 6.90
N ASP A 416 -10.68 24.99 6.35
CA ASP A 416 -9.58 25.25 5.42
C ASP A 416 -9.06 26.69 5.59
N PHE A 417 -7.88 27.00 5.06
CA PHE A 417 -7.35 28.36 5.06
C PHE A 417 -7.96 29.22 3.94
N ASN A 418 -8.56 28.60 2.92
CA ASN A 418 -9.25 29.28 1.82
C ASN A 418 -10.67 28.75 1.63
N MET A 419 -11.53 29.57 1.03
CA MET A 419 -12.79 29.08 0.50
C MET A 419 -12.51 28.12 -0.67
N ILE A 420 -13.00 26.88 -0.57
CA ILE A 420 -12.76 25.81 -1.54
C ILE A 420 -14.06 25.32 -2.16
N GLU A 421 -13.95 24.59 -3.27
CA GLU A 421 -15.08 24.04 -4.03
C GLU A 421 -15.99 23.16 -3.17
N THR A 422 -15.42 22.43 -2.20
CA THR A 422 -16.21 21.66 -1.23
C THR A 422 -17.09 22.55 -0.33
N ALA A 423 -16.64 23.75 0.03
CA ALA A 423 -17.43 24.70 0.84
C ALA A 423 -18.49 25.45 0.02
N THR A 424 -18.30 25.55 -1.30
CA THR A 424 -19.17 26.31 -2.21
C THR A 424 -19.89 25.44 -3.23
N PHE A 425 -19.91 24.11 -3.04
CA PHE A 425 -20.48 23.16 -4.01
C PHE A 425 -21.94 23.47 -4.37
N TRP A 426 -22.71 23.95 -3.40
CA TRP A 426 -24.13 24.31 -3.51
C TRP A 426 -24.38 25.60 -4.32
N LYS A 427 -23.34 26.41 -4.53
CA LYS A 427 -23.42 27.73 -5.16
C LYS A 427 -22.78 27.74 -6.55
N ASP A 428 -21.54 27.26 -6.63
CA ASP A 428 -20.68 27.40 -7.82
C ASP A 428 -20.24 26.02 -8.37
N GLY A 429 -20.93 24.94 -7.99
CA GLY A 429 -20.63 23.59 -8.47
C GLY A 429 -21.01 23.40 -9.95
N PRO A 430 -20.30 22.54 -10.70
CA PRO A 430 -20.65 22.23 -12.10
C PRO A 430 -22.11 21.79 -12.29
N GLU A 431 -22.67 21.06 -11.34
CA GLU A 431 -24.07 20.59 -11.41
C GLU A 431 -25.08 21.72 -11.19
N ILE A 432 -24.68 22.85 -10.58
CA ILE A 432 -25.50 24.07 -10.54
C ILE A 432 -25.50 24.75 -11.91
N GLU A 433 -24.33 24.84 -12.55
CA GLU A 433 -24.19 25.44 -13.89
C GLU A 433 -24.97 24.66 -14.95
N THR A 434 -24.95 23.32 -14.89
CA THR A 434 -25.72 22.47 -15.81
C THR A 434 -27.22 22.41 -15.49
N GLY A 435 -27.64 22.87 -14.31
CA GLY A 435 -29.01 22.78 -13.81
C GLY A 435 -29.42 21.39 -13.33
N GLU A 436 -28.47 20.46 -13.17
CA GLU A 436 -28.70 19.14 -12.54
C GLU A 436 -29.05 19.27 -11.05
N LEU A 437 -28.46 20.26 -10.38
CA LEU A 437 -28.79 20.70 -9.04
C LEU A 437 -29.26 22.15 -9.06
N ARG A 438 -30.07 22.52 -8.08
CA ARG A 438 -30.49 23.90 -7.85
C ARG A 438 -30.18 24.28 -6.42
N THR A 439 -29.59 25.46 -6.22
CA THR A 439 -29.23 25.96 -4.89
C THR A 439 -30.44 25.97 -3.93
N GLU A 440 -31.63 26.31 -4.41
CA GLU A 440 -32.83 26.36 -3.56
C GLU A 440 -33.33 24.97 -3.11
N ASP A 441 -32.91 23.92 -3.80
CA ASP A 441 -33.31 22.54 -3.52
C ASP A 441 -32.27 21.80 -2.63
N ILE A 442 -31.12 22.43 -2.34
CA ILE A 442 -30.06 21.86 -1.49
C ILE A 442 -30.29 22.28 -0.04
N GLY A 443 -30.57 21.31 0.84
CA GLY A 443 -30.85 21.55 2.25
C GLY A 443 -29.64 21.59 3.18
N THR A 444 -28.43 21.30 2.68
CA THR A 444 -27.23 21.19 3.50
C THR A 444 -26.81 22.52 4.12
N GLU A 445 -26.74 22.58 5.45
CA GLU A 445 -26.19 23.73 6.16
C GLU A 445 -24.65 23.67 6.15
N VAL A 446 -24.00 24.69 5.59
CA VAL A 446 -22.53 24.71 5.44
C VAL A 446 -21.87 25.71 6.40
N PHE A 447 -20.96 25.19 7.23
CA PHE A 447 -20.12 25.97 8.12
C PHE A 447 -18.70 26.01 7.56
N PHE A 448 -18.19 27.21 7.28
CA PHE A 448 -16.78 27.40 6.92
C PHE A 448 -16.00 27.98 8.10
N LEU A 449 -14.96 27.26 8.53
CA LEU A 449 -14.09 27.61 9.66
C LEU A 449 -12.69 27.94 9.15
N PRO A 450 -12.28 29.22 9.08
CA PRO A 450 -10.96 29.60 8.58
C PRO A 450 -9.85 29.04 9.49
N ALA A 451 -8.90 28.32 8.90
CA ALA A 451 -7.79 27.70 9.60
C ALA A 451 -6.50 28.52 9.49
N ALA A 452 -5.68 28.46 10.56
CA ALA A 452 -4.31 28.98 10.53
C ALA A 452 -3.42 28.14 9.61
N ALA A 453 -2.60 28.81 8.80
CA ALA A 453 -1.60 28.22 7.94
C ALA A 453 -0.45 27.58 8.74
N HIS A 454 0.41 26.81 8.06
CA HIS A 454 1.54 26.13 8.70
C HIS A 454 2.58 27.10 9.27
N THR A 455 2.67 28.35 8.79
CA THR A 455 3.57 29.39 9.29
C THR A 455 3.03 30.14 10.51
N GLU A 456 1.78 29.89 10.89
CA GLU A 456 1.06 30.63 11.94
C GLU A 456 0.91 29.80 13.22
N LYS A 457 1.53 28.63 13.27
CA LYS A 457 1.46 27.69 14.40
C LYS A 457 2.76 26.91 14.54
N ASP A 458 3.09 26.59 15.79
CA ASP A 458 4.14 25.62 16.09
C ASP A 458 3.64 24.19 15.84
N GLY A 459 4.55 23.29 15.51
CA GLY A 459 4.22 21.87 15.33
C GLY A 459 5.31 21.08 14.62
N THR A 460 5.00 19.82 14.35
CA THR A 460 5.89 18.88 13.64
C THR A 460 5.17 18.28 12.44
N PHE A 461 5.92 17.93 11.40
CA PHE A 461 5.44 17.11 10.29
C PHE A 461 6.45 16.00 9.99
N THR A 462 5.95 14.87 9.51
CA THR A 462 6.79 13.74 9.08
C THR A 462 6.84 13.71 7.55
N ASN A 463 8.02 13.94 6.97
CA ASN A 463 8.24 13.87 5.52
C ASN A 463 8.42 12.41 5.04
N THR A 464 8.79 12.23 3.76
CA THR A 464 9.19 10.91 3.25
C THR A 464 10.53 10.50 3.87
N LEU A 465 10.50 9.78 4.99
CA LEU A 465 11.66 9.15 5.62
C LEU A 465 11.55 7.63 5.53
N GLY A 466 12.72 7.00 5.44
CA GLY A 466 12.85 5.55 5.57
C GLY A 466 12.68 5.13 7.04
N PHE A 467 12.08 3.96 7.26
CA PHE A 467 12.11 3.31 8.58
C PHE A 467 13.45 2.65 8.88
#